data_AF-A0A9E0KZF0-F1
#
_entry.id   AF-A0A9E0KZF0-F1
#
_cell.length_a   1.000
_cell.length_b   1.000
_cell.length_c   1.000
_cell.angle_alpha   90.00
_cell.angle_beta   90.00
_cell.angle_gamma   90.00
#
_symmetry.space_group_name_H-M   'P 1'
#
loop_
_entity.id
_entity.type
_entity.pdbx_description
1 polymer ?
#
loop_
_entity_poly.entity_id
_entity_poly.type
_entity_poly.pdbx_seq_one_letter_code
_entity_poly.pdbx_strand_id
1 'polypeptide(L)'
;MNGRLALATVLALGLSACSPSALKGVDAGALDAAINATIGDPGTCVLIGEAGSGDTVHRFGSNVTCGRVLPACDGATRTLEDLLHLTAKGRQAVNASCASSPDGARSVAWAAGPIETRDELVYAAAMEGPNTPPGVVVADKLKNAFVKVGLIQR
;
A
#
# COMPACT_ATOMS: atom_id res chain seq x y z
N MET A 1 55.04 33.18 -23.43
CA MET A 1 54.47 32.51 -22.25
C MET A 1 53.28 33.33 -21.75
N ASN A 2 52.13 32.67 -21.60
CA ASN A 2 51.06 32.89 -20.61
C ASN A 2 49.69 32.61 -21.23
N GLY A 3 49.30 31.34 -21.09
CA GLY A 3 48.08 30.75 -21.60
C GLY A 3 46.85 31.16 -20.80
N ARG A 4 45.77 31.37 -21.55
CA ARG A 4 44.40 31.41 -21.06
C ARG A 4 43.95 29.99 -20.73
N LEU A 5 43.30 29.78 -19.59
CA LEU A 5 42.29 28.72 -19.45
C LEU A 5 41.37 29.06 -18.26
N ALA A 6 40.13 29.38 -18.61
CA ALA A 6 38.99 29.43 -17.72
C ALA A 6 38.63 28.01 -17.27
N LEU A 7 38.17 27.85 -16.03
CA LEU A 7 37.44 26.66 -15.61
C LEU A 7 36.24 27.10 -14.76
N ALA A 8 35.06 27.08 -15.39
CA ALA A 8 33.76 27.15 -14.74
C ALA A 8 33.29 25.70 -14.51
N THR A 9 33.11 25.30 -13.25
CA THR A 9 32.65 23.96 -12.89
C THR A 9 31.14 24.00 -12.63
N VAL A 10 30.36 23.50 -13.58
CA VAL A 10 28.91 23.25 -13.43
C VAL A 10 28.74 21.92 -12.71
N LEU A 11 28.24 21.95 -11.45
CA LEU A 11 27.80 20.76 -10.73
C LEU A 11 26.38 20.40 -11.20
N ALA A 12 26.26 19.41 -12.06
CA ALA A 12 24.98 18.76 -12.36
C ALA A 12 24.69 17.68 -11.30
N LEU A 13 23.82 18.00 -10.33
CA LEU A 13 23.26 17.02 -9.40
C LEU A 13 22.23 16.15 -10.13
N GLY A 14 22.70 15.02 -10.66
CA GLY A 14 21.83 13.93 -11.10
C GLY A 14 21.36 13.10 -9.90
N LEU A 15 20.22 13.47 -9.30
CA LEU A 15 19.46 12.58 -8.41
C LEU A 15 18.46 11.79 -9.27
N SER A 16 18.94 10.75 -9.94
CA SER A 16 18.09 9.83 -10.68
C SER A 16 17.98 8.50 -9.94
N ALA A 17 16.74 8.14 -9.64
CA ALA A 17 16.21 6.77 -9.62
C ALA A 17 16.61 5.82 -8.48
N CYS A 18 15.93 5.98 -7.35
CA CYS A 18 15.41 4.85 -6.57
C CYS A 18 13.93 5.13 -6.28
N SER A 19 13.13 5.33 -7.32
CA SER A 19 11.67 5.37 -7.18
C SER A 19 11.14 3.96 -7.41
N PRO A 20 10.36 3.40 -6.46
CA PRO A 20 9.60 2.17 -6.70
C PRO A 20 8.83 2.30 -8.02
N SER A 21 8.77 1.22 -8.79
CA SER A 21 8.09 1.17 -10.09
C SER A 21 6.73 1.86 -10.01
N ALA A 22 6.59 2.99 -10.70
CA ALA A 22 5.38 3.79 -10.64
C ALA A 22 4.20 3.03 -11.25
N LEU A 23 3.03 3.12 -10.61
CA LEU A 23 1.77 2.63 -11.16
C LEU A 23 1.48 3.32 -12.50
N LYS A 24 1.52 2.55 -13.60
CA LYS A 24 1.31 3.11 -14.94
C LYS A 24 -0.06 3.75 -15.06
N GLY A 25 -0.07 5.05 -15.36
CA GLY A 25 -1.28 5.83 -15.62
C GLY A 25 -2.02 6.30 -14.36
N VAL A 26 -1.44 6.15 -13.17
CA VAL A 26 -2.03 6.60 -11.91
C VAL A 26 -1.09 7.57 -11.21
N ASP A 27 -1.62 8.73 -10.82
CA ASP A 27 -0.88 9.69 -10.00
C ASP A 27 -0.82 9.20 -8.55
N ALA A 28 0.40 9.00 -8.04
CA ALA A 28 0.61 8.47 -6.69
C ALA A 28 0.08 9.40 -5.60
N GLY A 29 0.18 10.73 -5.79
CA GLY A 29 -0.33 11.72 -4.83
C GLY A 29 -1.85 11.73 -4.77
N ALA A 30 -2.53 11.62 -5.92
CA ALA A 30 -3.98 11.49 -6.00
C ALA A 30 -4.47 10.18 -5.39
N LEU A 31 -3.72 9.09 -5.59
CA LEU A 31 -4.00 7.80 -4.95
C LEU A 31 -3.86 7.91 -3.42
N ASP A 32 -2.77 8.48 -2.91
CA ASP A 32 -2.56 8.69 -1.48
C ASP A 32 -3.68 9.56 -0.88
N ALA A 33 -4.04 10.66 -1.56
CA ALA A 33 -5.13 11.53 -1.15
C ALA A 33 -6.49 10.81 -1.13
N ALA A 34 -6.75 9.96 -2.12
CA ALA A 34 -7.98 9.18 -2.21
C ALA A 34 -8.06 8.10 -1.12
N ILE A 35 -6.96 7.41 -0.81
CA ILE A 35 -6.88 6.44 0.31
C ILE A 35 -7.06 7.16 1.64
N ASN A 36 -6.34 8.27 1.85
CA ASN A 36 -6.44 9.06 3.08
C ASN A 36 -7.87 9.56 3.33
N ALA A 37 -8.57 10.00 2.27
CA ALA A 37 -9.95 10.47 2.39
C ALA A 37 -10.96 9.39 2.78
N THR A 38 -10.66 8.09 2.59
CA THR A 38 -11.60 6.99 2.86
C THR A 38 -11.27 6.20 4.12
N ILE A 39 -9.98 5.92 4.34
CA ILE A 39 -9.46 5.10 5.45
C ILE A 39 -8.18 5.68 6.08
N GLY A 40 -7.93 6.99 5.92
CA GLY A 40 -6.78 7.65 6.53
C GLY A 40 -6.85 7.65 8.06
N ASP A 41 -5.98 6.87 8.67
CA ASP A 41 -5.74 6.81 10.12
C ASP A 41 -4.25 6.49 10.35
N PRO A 42 -3.60 6.93 11.46
CA PRO A 42 -2.20 6.61 11.73
C PRO A 42 -1.87 5.11 11.75
N GLY A 43 -2.86 4.27 12.04
CA GLY A 43 -2.77 2.81 12.05
C GLY A 43 -3.06 2.14 10.70
N THR A 44 -3.31 2.89 9.63
CA THR A 44 -3.60 2.36 8.29
C THR A 44 -2.32 2.16 7.48
N CYS A 45 -2.20 1.01 6.82
CA CYS A 45 -1.28 0.79 5.73
C CYS A 45 -1.97 0.11 4.54
N VAL A 46 -1.61 0.52 3.32
CA VAL A 46 -2.03 -0.12 2.06
C VAL A 46 -0.79 -0.36 1.21
N LEU A 47 -0.66 -1.56 0.68
CA LEU A 47 0.32 -1.93 -0.34
C LEU A 47 -0.41 -2.30 -1.62
N ILE A 48 0.16 -1.88 -2.75
CA ILE A 48 -0.19 -2.40 -4.07
C ILE A 48 1.06 -3.04 -4.62
N GLY A 49 0.92 -4.26 -5.14
CA GLY A 49 2.02 -5.03 -5.68
C GLY A 49 1.68 -5.73 -6.98
N GLU A 50 2.71 -6.22 -7.66
CA GLU A 50 2.58 -7.01 -8.87
C GLU A 50 1.95 -8.38 -8.57
N ALA A 51 0.98 -8.80 -9.37
CA ALA A 51 0.45 -10.15 -9.29
C ALA A 51 1.55 -11.17 -9.63
N GLY A 52 1.53 -12.34 -8.97
CA GLY A 52 2.56 -13.37 -9.11
C GLY A 52 3.74 -13.21 -8.15
N SER A 53 4.44 -12.07 -8.17
CA SER A 53 5.59 -11.83 -7.26
C SER A 53 5.19 -11.23 -5.93
N GLY A 54 4.25 -10.28 -5.95
CA GLY A 54 3.90 -9.44 -4.81
C GLY A 54 4.87 -8.28 -4.59
N ASP A 55 5.75 -7.99 -5.56
CA ASP A 55 6.66 -6.85 -5.50
C ASP A 55 5.88 -5.55 -5.35
N THR A 56 6.16 -4.80 -4.28
CA THR A 56 5.41 -3.58 -3.96
C THR A 56 5.74 -2.47 -4.95
N VAL A 57 4.72 -1.95 -5.62
CA VAL A 57 4.80 -0.83 -6.56
C VAL A 57 4.26 0.47 -5.96
N HIS A 58 3.46 0.39 -4.90
CA HIS A 58 2.98 1.55 -4.18
C HIS A 58 2.69 1.23 -2.71
N ARG A 59 2.92 2.19 -1.83
CA ARG A 59 2.64 2.11 -0.40
C ARG A 59 2.01 3.40 0.10
N PHE A 60 0.87 3.27 0.74
CA PHE A 60 0.28 4.27 1.62
C PHE A 60 0.58 3.90 3.08
N GLY A 61 1.04 4.87 3.86
CA GLY A 61 1.44 4.68 5.26
C GLY A 61 2.95 4.59 5.47
N SER A 62 3.37 4.62 6.73
CA SER A 62 4.79 4.60 7.09
C SER A 62 5.37 3.18 7.06
N ASN A 63 6.69 3.05 6.87
CA ASN A 63 7.40 1.76 7.01
C ASN A 63 7.08 1.08 8.35
N VAL A 64 7.00 1.87 9.43
CA VAL A 64 6.70 1.36 10.78
C VAL A 64 5.29 0.80 10.86
N THR A 65 4.30 1.49 10.30
CA THR A 65 2.90 1.04 10.29
C THR A 65 2.73 -0.22 9.44
N CYS A 66 3.37 -0.25 8.26
CA CYS A 66 3.25 -1.35 7.31
C CYS A 66 4.03 -2.61 7.70
N GLY A 67 5.13 -2.46 8.44
CA GLY A 67 5.96 -3.57 8.92
C GLY A 67 5.48 -4.22 10.21
N ARG A 68 4.27 -3.87 10.71
CA ARG A 68 3.76 -4.45 11.96
C ARG A 68 3.37 -5.91 11.76
N VAL A 69 3.76 -6.71 12.75
CA VAL A 69 3.24 -8.07 12.92
C VAL A 69 1.95 -7.97 13.73
N LEU A 70 0.84 -8.42 13.14
CA LEU A 70 -0.50 -8.32 13.71
C LEU A 70 -1.22 -9.68 13.65
N PRO A 71 -2.24 -9.92 14.49
CA PRO A 71 -3.03 -11.15 14.41
C PRO A 71 -3.67 -11.33 13.04
N ALA A 72 -3.52 -12.52 12.48
CA ALA A 72 -4.00 -12.93 11.16
C ALA A 72 -5.51 -13.26 11.15
N CYS A 73 -6.14 -13.29 12.32
CA CYS A 73 -7.54 -13.68 12.56
C CYS A 73 -7.88 -15.15 12.26
N ASP A 74 -6.86 -16.00 12.14
CA ASP A 74 -6.95 -17.46 11.97
C ASP A 74 -6.15 -18.21 13.06
N GLY A 75 -5.71 -17.50 14.11
CA GLY A 75 -4.84 -18.02 15.17
C GLY A 75 -3.35 -17.80 14.93
N ALA A 76 -2.94 -17.33 13.75
CA ALA A 76 -1.56 -16.94 13.46
C ALA A 76 -1.34 -15.43 13.61
N THR A 77 -0.12 -14.99 13.30
CA THR A 77 0.22 -13.58 13.07
C THR A 77 0.76 -13.43 11.65
N ARG A 78 0.67 -12.23 11.09
CA ARG A 78 1.20 -11.91 9.76
C ARG A 78 1.60 -10.44 9.66
N THR A 79 2.49 -10.14 8.74
CA THR A 79 2.72 -8.78 8.26
C THR A 79 1.79 -8.47 7.08
N LEU A 80 1.76 -7.20 6.66
CA LEU A 80 1.03 -6.83 5.45
C LEU A 80 1.72 -7.33 4.17
N GLU A 81 3.04 -7.42 4.18
CA GLU A 81 3.83 -7.97 3.06
C GLU A 81 3.54 -9.47 2.87
N ASP A 82 3.43 -10.24 3.96
CA ASP A 82 3.01 -11.65 3.90
C ASP A 82 1.65 -11.79 3.22
N LEU A 83 0.68 -10.94 3.61
CA LEU A 83 -0.64 -10.92 3.01
C LEU A 83 -0.58 -10.57 1.52
N LEU A 84 0.19 -9.55 1.14
CA LEU A 84 0.38 -9.16 -0.25
C LEU A 84 0.96 -10.30 -1.09
N HIS A 85 2.00 -10.99 -0.59
CA HIS A 85 2.62 -12.13 -1.28
C HIS A 85 1.67 -13.32 -1.44
N LEU A 86 0.85 -13.62 -0.41
CA LEU A 86 -0.18 -14.65 -0.50
C LEU A 86 -1.25 -14.30 -1.54
N THR A 87 -1.73 -13.05 -1.53
CA THR A 87 -2.71 -12.55 -2.49
C THR A 87 -2.14 -12.49 -3.90
N ALA A 88 -0.86 -12.11 -4.08
CA ALA A 88 -0.22 -12.09 -5.39
C ALA A 88 -0.20 -13.46 -6.06
N LYS A 89 0.03 -14.53 -5.28
CA LYS A 89 0.07 -15.91 -5.77
C LYS A 89 -1.32 -16.53 -5.97
N GLY A 90 -2.23 -16.32 -5.00
CA GLY A 90 -3.54 -16.97 -4.98
C GLY A 90 -4.68 -16.15 -5.58
N ARG A 91 -4.50 -14.83 -5.71
CA ARG A 91 -5.53 -13.84 -6.10
C ARG A 91 -6.82 -13.91 -5.28
N GLN A 92 -6.76 -14.53 -4.10
CA GLN A 92 -7.93 -14.70 -3.24
C GLN A 92 -8.19 -13.42 -2.46
N ALA A 93 -9.45 -13.00 -2.44
CA ALA A 93 -9.88 -11.89 -1.59
C ALA A 93 -9.82 -12.29 -0.12
N VAL A 94 -9.32 -11.39 0.71
CA VAL A 94 -9.28 -11.55 2.17
C VAL A 94 -10.04 -10.39 2.78
N ASN A 95 -11.02 -10.70 3.63
CA ASN A 95 -11.75 -9.74 4.44
C ASN A 95 -11.83 -10.32 5.86
N ALA A 96 -10.97 -9.88 6.77
CA ALA A 96 -10.89 -10.44 8.11
C ALA A 96 -10.75 -9.33 9.16
N SER A 97 -11.31 -9.55 10.34
CA SER A 97 -11.16 -8.66 11.48
C SER A 97 -11.17 -9.43 12.79
N CYS A 98 -10.36 -9.00 13.74
CA CYS A 98 -10.26 -9.58 15.07
C CYS A 98 -9.63 -8.60 16.05
N ALA A 99 -9.69 -8.92 17.35
CA ALA A 99 -8.96 -8.16 18.37
C ALA A 99 -7.45 -8.22 18.10
N SER A 100 -6.77 -7.07 18.19
CA SER A 100 -5.32 -6.94 18.08
C SER A 100 -4.64 -6.77 19.43
N SER A 101 -5.40 -6.45 20.48
CA SER A 101 -4.94 -6.39 21.86
C SER A 101 -5.67 -7.40 22.75
N PRO A 102 -5.02 -7.93 23.82
CA PRO A 102 -5.64 -8.93 24.70
C PRO A 102 -6.90 -8.43 25.44
N ASP A 103 -6.98 -7.14 25.72
CA ASP A 103 -8.11 -6.48 26.36
C ASP A 103 -9.25 -6.12 25.39
N GLY A 104 -9.07 -6.40 24.08
CA GLY A 104 -10.05 -6.08 23.05
C GLY A 104 -10.21 -4.57 22.77
N ALA A 105 -9.39 -3.71 23.38
CA ALA A 105 -9.45 -2.26 23.18
C ALA A 105 -9.03 -1.82 21.76
N ARG A 106 -8.34 -2.71 21.03
CA ARG A 106 -7.92 -2.49 19.65
C ARG A 106 -8.30 -3.69 18.79
N SER A 107 -8.62 -3.40 17.55
CA SER A 107 -8.88 -4.40 16.51
C SER A 107 -8.04 -4.12 15.28
N VAL A 108 -7.72 -5.21 14.57
CA VAL A 108 -7.13 -5.17 13.23
C VAL A 108 -8.19 -5.56 12.21
N ALA A 109 -8.17 -4.88 11.06
CA ALA A 109 -8.90 -5.28 9.87
C ALA A 109 -7.92 -5.48 8.71
N TRP A 110 -8.09 -6.61 8.04
CA TRP A 110 -7.36 -7.00 6.84
C TRP A 110 -8.29 -6.97 5.64
N ALA A 111 -7.82 -6.36 4.56
CA ALA A 111 -8.48 -6.36 3.26
C ALA A 111 -7.42 -6.64 2.19
N ALA A 112 -7.61 -7.63 1.33
CA ALA A 112 -6.71 -7.88 0.21
C ALA A 112 -7.46 -8.48 -0.97
N GLY A 113 -6.90 -8.35 -2.16
CA GLY A 113 -7.47 -8.96 -3.35
C GLY A 113 -6.84 -8.45 -4.65
N PRO A 114 -7.33 -8.94 -5.80
CA PRO A 114 -6.99 -8.36 -7.08
C PRO A 114 -7.54 -6.93 -7.20
N ILE A 115 -6.86 -6.10 -7.98
CA ILE A 115 -7.41 -4.81 -8.41
C ILE A 115 -8.20 -5.04 -9.69
N GLU A 116 -9.51 -4.80 -9.64
CA GLU A 116 -10.40 -4.99 -10.80
C GLU A 116 -9.89 -4.19 -12.00
N THR A 117 -9.97 -4.76 -13.22
CA THR A 117 -9.48 -4.15 -14.47
C THR A 117 -7.95 -3.97 -14.59
N ARG A 118 -7.17 -4.38 -13.57
CA ARG A 118 -5.70 -4.38 -13.55
C ARG A 118 -5.20 -5.77 -13.12
N ASP A 119 -5.28 -6.74 -14.03
CA ASP A 119 -4.95 -8.13 -13.73
C ASP A 119 -3.49 -8.32 -13.26
N GLU A 120 -2.60 -7.41 -13.62
CA GLU A 120 -1.21 -7.37 -13.19
C GLU A 120 -1.01 -6.86 -11.76
N LEU A 121 -2.07 -6.39 -11.07
CA LEU A 121 -1.97 -5.80 -9.73
C LEU A 121 -2.85 -6.52 -8.70
N VAL A 122 -2.32 -6.56 -7.48
CA VAL A 122 -3.03 -6.93 -6.26
C VAL A 122 -2.83 -5.86 -5.20
N TYR A 123 -3.72 -5.82 -4.21
CA TYR A 123 -3.55 -4.97 -3.03
C TYR A 123 -3.65 -5.78 -1.75
N ALA A 124 -3.03 -5.25 -0.70
CA ALA A 124 -3.25 -5.64 0.68
C ALA A 124 -3.35 -4.39 1.54
N ALA A 125 -4.25 -4.39 2.52
CA ALA A 125 -4.44 -3.32 3.47
C ALA A 125 -4.61 -3.87 4.88
N ALA A 126 -4.07 -3.14 5.85
CA ALA A 126 -4.29 -3.33 7.26
C ALA A 126 -4.65 -2.01 7.91
N MET A 127 -5.64 -2.03 8.79
CA MET A 127 -5.93 -0.93 9.70
C MET A 127 -5.97 -1.49 11.12
N GLU A 128 -5.29 -0.85 12.06
CA GLU A 128 -5.29 -1.31 13.46
C GLU A 128 -5.43 -0.13 14.43
N GLY A 129 -6.40 -0.23 15.33
CA GLY A 129 -6.84 0.88 16.15
C GLY A 129 -8.09 0.57 16.98
N PRO A 130 -8.57 1.53 17.78
CA PRO A 130 -9.73 1.33 18.66
C PRO A 130 -11.08 1.33 17.93
N ASN A 131 -11.17 1.99 16.76
CA ASN A 131 -12.41 2.15 15.99
C ASN A 131 -12.25 1.61 14.56
N THR A 132 -11.46 0.55 14.39
CA THR A 132 -11.19 -0.06 13.09
C THR A 132 -12.48 -0.64 12.50
N PRO A 133 -12.90 -0.22 11.29
CA PRO A 133 -14.04 -0.82 10.61
C PRO A 133 -13.70 -2.26 10.17
N PRO A 134 -14.70 -3.13 9.97
CA PRO A 134 -14.45 -4.49 9.47
C PRO A 134 -13.70 -4.52 8.13
N GLY A 135 -12.93 -5.58 7.88
CA GLY A 135 -12.11 -5.74 6.67
C GLY A 135 -12.89 -5.58 5.37
N VAL A 136 -14.13 -6.10 5.31
CA VAL A 136 -15.02 -5.91 4.16
C VAL A 136 -15.34 -4.43 3.89
N VAL A 137 -15.52 -3.63 4.93
CA VAL A 137 -15.76 -2.18 4.81
C VAL A 137 -14.50 -1.46 4.34
N VAL A 138 -13.31 -1.89 4.79
CA VAL A 138 -12.02 -1.39 4.29
C VAL A 138 -11.87 -1.69 2.80
N ALA A 139 -12.16 -2.92 2.38
CA ALA A 139 -12.12 -3.32 0.97
C ALA A 139 -13.05 -2.47 0.09
N ASP A 140 -14.30 -2.27 0.51
CA ASP A 140 -15.27 -1.45 -0.23
C ASP A 140 -14.83 0.02 -0.34
N LYS A 141 -14.27 0.57 0.74
CA LYS A 141 -13.73 1.94 0.76
C LYS A 141 -12.52 2.09 -0.17
N LEU A 142 -11.63 1.11 -0.19
CA LEU A 142 -10.47 1.08 -1.08
C LEU A 142 -10.87 0.95 -2.54
N LYS A 143 -11.83 0.06 -2.86
CA LYS A 143 -12.39 -0.04 -4.20
C LYS A 143 -12.90 1.32 -4.69
N ASN A 144 -13.63 2.05 -3.85
CA ASN A 144 -14.09 3.40 -4.19
C ASN A 144 -12.95 4.41 -4.37
N ALA A 145 -11.86 4.31 -3.60
CA ALA A 145 -10.67 5.14 -3.79
C ALA A 145 -9.98 4.83 -5.13
N PHE A 146 -9.83 3.55 -5.47
CA PHE A 146 -9.21 3.10 -6.72
C PHE A 146 -10.01 3.54 -7.96
N VAL A 147 -11.35 3.47 -7.89
CA VAL A 147 -12.23 4.00 -8.93
C VAL A 147 -12.03 5.50 -9.15
N LYS A 148 -11.90 6.29 -8.07
CA LYS A 148 -11.73 7.76 -8.17
C LYS A 148 -10.46 8.17 -8.91
N VAL A 149 -9.42 7.34 -8.87
CA VAL A 149 -8.11 7.63 -9.48
C VAL A 149 -7.87 6.84 -10.76
N GLY A 150 -8.90 6.18 -11.30
CA GLY A 150 -8.81 5.44 -12.57
C GLY A 150 -8.02 4.13 -12.49
N LEU A 151 -7.78 3.62 -11.28
CA LEU A 151 -7.14 2.33 -11.07
C LEU A 151 -8.13 1.17 -11.27
N ILE A 152 -9.43 1.42 -11.09
CA ILE A 152 -10.54 0.53 -11.50
C ILE A 152 -11.46 1.33 -12.44
N GLN A 153 -11.81 0.75 -13.60
CA GLN A 153 -12.82 1.33 -14.49
C GLN A 153 -14.24 0.93 -14.06
N ARG A 154 -15.20 1.87 -14.13
CA ARG A 154 -16.63 1.59 -13.92
C ARG A 154 -17.33 1.12 -15.19
#